data_AF-A0A382P9U9-F1
#
_entry.id   AF-A0A382P9U9-F1
#
_cell.length_a   1.000
_cell.length_b   1.000
_cell.length_c   1.000
_cell.angle_alpha   90.00
_cell.angle_beta   90.00
_cell.angle_gamma   90.00
#
_symmetry.space_group_name_H-M   'P 1'
#
loop_
_entity.id
_entity.type
_entity.pdbx_description
1 polymer ?
#
loop_
_entity_poly.entity_id
_entity_poly.type
_entity_poly.pdbx_seq_one_letter_code
_entity_poly.pdbx_strand_id
1 'polypeptide(L)'
;MKKIILFTLIIISTCTGLLYIILTQSESAGIFVLEKVAQQRFQNQQKVENMLQITVCGSASPLGNNPDRAQACIAVLTKDHFFIFDAGAGSQGRASQAGLPLARL
;
A
#
# COMPACT_ATOMS: atom_id res chain seq x y z
N MET A 1 -8.28 44.54 -4.91
CA MET A 1 -7.57 43.37 -4.33
C MET A 1 -8.49 42.43 -3.55
N LYS A 2 -9.25 42.89 -2.53
CA LYS A 2 -10.18 42.02 -1.77
C LYS A 2 -11.20 41.23 -2.63
N LYS A 3 -11.78 41.84 -3.67
CA LYS A 3 -12.73 41.16 -4.57
C LYS A 3 -12.08 40.04 -5.39
N ILE A 4 -10.84 40.22 -5.84
CA ILE A 4 -10.07 39.22 -6.61
C ILE A 4 -9.71 38.03 -5.71
N ILE A 5 -9.30 38.31 -4.46
CA ILE A 5 -9.03 37.28 -3.44
C ILE A 5 -10.31 36.49 -3.13
N LEU A 6 -11.46 37.18 -3.03
CA LEU A 6 -12.74 36.51 -2.80
C LEU A 6 -13.14 35.60 -3.97
N PHE A 7 -13.02 36.06 -5.22
CA PHE A 7 -13.35 35.24 -6.39
C PHE A 7 -12.44 34.03 -6.53
N THR A 8 -11.13 34.19 -6.30
CA THR A 8 -10.18 33.06 -6.35
C THR A 8 -10.49 32.01 -5.29
N LEU A 9 -10.83 32.42 -4.06
CA LEU A 9 -11.26 31.49 -3.00
C LEU A 9 -12.54 30.73 -3.36
N ILE A 10 -13.53 31.42 -3.94
CA ILE A 10 -14.79 30.80 -4.38
C ILE A 10 -14.55 29.77 -5.49
N ILE A 11 -13.68 30.09 -6.46
CA ILE A 11 -13.34 29.20 -7.57
C ILE A 11 -12.61 27.96 -7.06
N ILE A 12 -11.65 28.13 -6.15
CA ILE A 12 -10.92 27.00 -5.56
C ILE A 12 -11.87 26.10 -4.79
N SER A 13 -12.74 26.68 -3.95
CA SER A 13 -13.74 25.95 -3.17
C SER A 13 -14.72 25.16 -4.04
N THR A 14 -15.21 25.78 -5.11
CA THR A 14 -16.12 25.11 -6.05
C THR A 14 -15.42 24.01 -6.85
N CYS A 15 -14.18 24.24 -7.31
CA CYS A 15 -13.38 23.21 -7.98
C CYS A 15 -13.10 22.01 -7.07
N THR A 16 -12.69 22.23 -5.82
CA THR A 16 -12.41 21.12 -4.89
C THR A 16 -13.67 20.35 -4.54
N GLY A 17 -14.80 21.03 -4.35
CA GLY A 17 -16.10 20.37 -4.14
C GLY A 17 -16.53 19.51 -5.33
N LEU A 18 -16.43 20.03 -6.55
CA LEU A 18 -16.75 19.29 -7.77
C LEU A 18 -15.84 18.07 -7.95
N LEU A 19 -14.53 18.24 -7.74
CA LEU A 19 -13.56 17.15 -7.82
C LEU A 19 -13.88 16.05 -6.80
N TYR A 20 -14.22 16.42 -5.57
CA TYR A 20 -14.61 15.45 -4.53
C TYR A 20 -15.84 14.63 -4.95
N ILE A 21 -16.87 15.28 -5.51
CA ILE A 21 -18.09 14.59 -5.98
C ILE A 21 -17.76 13.63 -7.13
N ILE A 22 -16.94 14.06 -8.10
CA ILE A 22 -16.53 13.21 -9.22
C ILE A 22 -15.78 11.98 -8.71
N LEU A 23 -14.83 12.15 -7.79
CA LEU A 23 -14.02 11.05 -7.26
C LEU A 23 -14.81 10.07 -6.40
N THR A 24 -15.87 10.52 -5.72
CA THR A 24 -16.65 9.68 -4.80
C THR A 24 -17.86 9.02 -5.45
N GLN A 25 -18.47 9.64 -6.46
CA GLN A 25 -19.65 9.09 -7.13
C GLN A 25 -19.34 8.30 -8.39
N SER A 26 -18.19 8.53 -9.03
CA SER A 26 -17.80 7.75 -10.20
C SER A 26 -16.91 6.58 -9.81
N GLU A 27 -17.41 5.35 -10.03
CA GLU A 27 -16.62 4.14 -9.82
C GLU A 27 -15.37 4.13 -10.73
N SER A 28 -15.48 4.65 -11.95
CA SER A 28 -14.38 4.67 -12.92
C SER A 28 -13.27 5.66 -12.57
N ALA A 29 -13.57 6.89 -12.13
CA ALA A 29 -12.52 7.85 -11.79
C ALA A 29 -11.80 7.48 -10.49
N GLY A 30 -12.53 6.94 -9.51
CA GLY A 30 -11.94 6.42 -8.28
C GLY A 30 -10.93 5.30 -8.55
N ILE A 31 -11.30 4.31 -9.37
CA ILE A 31 -10.43 3.20 -9.74
C ILE A 31 -9.23 3.67 -10.57
N PHE A 32 -9.42 4.60 -11.52
CA PHE A 32 -8.32 5.15 -12.31
C PHE A 32 -7.26 5.84 -11.43
N VAL A 33 -7.69 6.67 -10.47
CA VAL A 33 -6.77 7.32 -9.53
C VAL A 33 -6.10 6.30 -8.62
N LEU A 34 -6.86 5.32 -8.11
CA LEU A 34 -6.32 4.25 -7.27
C LEU A 34 -5.25 3.45 -8.02
N GLU A 35 -5.50 3.08 -9.27
CA GLU A 35 -4.55 2.32 -10.09
C GLU A 35 -3.26 3.12 -10.33
N LYS A 36 -3.37 4.43 -10.62
CA LYS A 36 -2.20 5.30 -10.79
C LYS A 36 -1.38 5.44 -9.51
N VAL A 37 -2.04 5.62 -8.37
CA VAL A 37 -1.37 5.70 -7.06
C VAL A 37 -0.75 4.35 -6.70
N ALA A 38 -1.45 3.24 -6.95
CA ALA A 38 -0.95 1.89 -6.73
C ALA A 38 0.29 1.64 -7.60
N GLN A 39 0.22 1.90 -8.91
CA GLN A 39 1.37 1.79 -9.81
C GLN A 39 2.57 2.59 -9.27
N GLN A 40 2.38 3.84 -8.86
CA GLN A 40 3.47 4.66 -8.32
C GLN A 40 4.03 4.14 -6.99
N ARG A 41 3.20 3.59 -6.09
CA ARG A 41 3.65 3.01 -4.82
C ARG A 41 4.32 1.65 -4.99
N PHE A 42 3.86 0.84 -5.95
CA PHE A 42 4.36 -0.51 -6.21
C PHE A 42 5.46 -0.55 -7.29
N GLN A 43 5.84 0.57 -7.92
CA GLN A 43 7.01 0.63 -8.83
C GLN A 43 8.33 0.27 -8.13
N ASN A 44 8.39 0.40 -6.80
CA ASN A 44 9.55 0.00 -6.01
C ASN A 44 9.51 -1.46 -5.54
N GLN A 45 8.49 -2.23 -5.95
CA GLN A 45 8.48 -3.66 -5.79
C GLN A 45 9.60 -4.21 -6.67
N GLN A 46 10.73 -4.51 -6.04
CA GLN A 46 11.93 -5.03 -6.71
C GLN A 46 11.49 -6.13 -7.67
N LYS A 47 11.74 -5.89 -8.95
CA LYS A 47 11.53 -6.88 -10.00
C LYS A 47 12.47 -8.03 -9.67
N VAL A 48 11.96 -9.08 -9.03
CA VAL A 48 12.70 -10.30 -8.68
C VAL A 48 12.87 -11.11 -9.96
N GLU A 49 13.62 -10.56 -10.92
CA GLU A 49 13.63 -11.09 -12.28
C GLU A 49 14.55 -12.30 -12.42
N ASN A 50 15.54 -12.45 -11.53
CA ASN A 50 16.48 -13.58 -11.49
C ASN A 50 17.10 -13.79 -10.07
N MET A 51 16.36 -13.49 -8.99
CA MET A 51 16.90 -13.56 -7.63
C MET A 51 15.94 -14.30 -6.69
N LEU A 52 16.45 -14.77 -5.57
CA LEU A 52 15.65 -15.20 -4.43
C LEU A 52 15.59 -14.03 -3.45
N GLN A 53 14.40 -13.47 -3.22
CA GLN A 53 14.19 -12.46 -2.20
C GLN A 53 13.66 -13.12 -0.94
N ILE A 54 14.37 -12.96 0.18
CA ILE A 54 13.92 -13.40 1.49
C ILE A 54 13.57 -12.17 2.31
N THR A 55 12.37 -12.15 2.87
CA THR A 55 11.88 -11.06 3.72
C THR A 55 11.48 -11.61 5.07
N VAL A 56 12.07 -11.08 6.14
CA VAL A 56 11.67 -11.40 7.52
C VAL A 56 10.45 -10.54 7.86
N CYS A 57 9.24 -11.07 7.62
CA CYS A 57 7.98 -10.42 7.94
C CYS A 57 7.64 -10.47 9.44
N GLY A 58 8.33 -11.32 10.20
CA GLY A 58 8.25 -11.33 11.65
C GLY A 58 9.41 -12.08 12.27
N SER A 59 9.97 -11.52 13.34
CA SER A 59 11.17 -12.05 14.01
C SER A 59 10.94 -12.33 15.49
N ALA A 60 9.76 -12.06 16.03
CA ALA A 60 9.44 -12.31 17.43
C ALA A 60 9.15 -13.79 17.70
N SER A 61 9.54 -14.22 18.91
CA SER A 61 9.11 -15.48 19.49
C SER A 61 7.58 -15.50 19.63
N PRO A 62 6.94 -16.69 19.69
CA PRO A 62 5.53 -16.81 20.07
C PRO A 62 5.19 -16.14 21.41
N LEU A 63 6.17 -16.05 22.33
CA LEU A 63 6.03 -15.35 23.61
C LEU A 63 6.50 -13.88 23.55
N GLY A 64 6.81 -13.39 22.36
CA GLY A 64 7.27 -12.03 22.12
C GLY A 64 6.22 -11.02 22.56
N ASN A 65 6.63 -10.11 23.43
CA ASN A 65 5.82 -9.04 24.00
C ASN A 65 6.17 -7.66 23.43
N ASN A 66 7.05 -7.59 22.43
CA ASN A 66 7.43 -6.35 21.78
C ASN A 66 6.39 -5.98 20.70
N PRO A 67 5.61 -4.89 20.88
CA PRO A 67 4.57 -4.51 19.92
C PRO A 67 5.13 -4.08 18.55
N ASP A 68 6.41 -3.72 18.48
CA ASP A 68 7.07 -3.31 17.24
C ASP A 68 7.48 -4.50 16.36
N ARG A 69 7.39 -5.74 16.87
CA ARG A 69 7.77 -6.96 16.13
C ARG A 69 6.60 -7.94 16.02
N ALA A 70 6.29 -8.31 14.78
CA ALA A 70 5.41 -9.45 14.54
C ALA A 70 6.10 -10.77 14.92
N GLN A 71 5.30 -11.77 15.29
CA GLN A 71 5.75 -13.13 15.51
C GLN A 71 6.28 -13.77 14.23
N ALA A 72 7.06 -14.85 14.38
CA ALA A 72 7.78 -15.55 13.31
C ALA A 72 7.02 -15.62 11.98
N CYS A 73 7.70 -15.13 10.94
CA CYS A 73 7.25 -15.15 9.55
C CYS A 73 8.44 -14.87 8.63
N ILE A 74 8.65 -15.74 7.64
CA ILE A 74 9.63 -15.57 6.57
C ILE A 74 8.91 -15.70 5.23
N ALA A 75 8.99 -14.66 4.41
CA ALA A 75 8.50 -14.67 3.05
C ALA A 75 9.65 -14.94 2.08
N VAL A 76 9.41 -15.84 1.14
CA VAL A 76 10.36 -16.22 0.09
C VAL A 76 9.73 -15.94 -1.26
N LEU A 77 10.27 -14.95 -1.96
CA LEU A 77 9.86 -14.57 -3.31
C LEU A 77 10.89 -15.05 -4.33
N THR A 78 10.37 -15.66 -5.38
CA THR A 78 11.05 -15.83 -6.65
C THR A 78 10.25 -15.11 -7.73
N LYS A 79 10.76 -15.15 -8.97
CA LYS A 79 10.03 -14.68 -10.15
C LYS A 79 8.63 -15.29 -10.23
N ASP A 80 8.53 -16.62 -10.13
CA ASP A 80 7.30 -17.35 -10.42
C ASP A 80 6.53 -17.78 -9.18
N HIS A 81 7.22 -17.92 -8.04
CA HIS A 81 6.65 -18.43 -6.80
C HIS A 81 6.74 -17.44 -5.65
N PHE A 82 5.77 -17.54 -4.74
CA PHE A 82 5.76 -16.86 -3.47
C PHE A 82 5.41 -17.88 -2.38
N PHE A 83 6.26 -17.98 -1.36
CA PHE A 83 6.02 -18.84 -0.20
C PHE A 83 6.08 -18.00 1.08
N ILE A 84 5.28 -18.39 2.07
CA ILE A 84 5.39 -17.92 3.44
C ILE A 84 5.65 -19.13 4.35
N PHE A 85 6.67 -18.99 5.19
CA PHE A 85 6.99 -19.91 6.27
C PHE A 85 6.64 -19.23 7.59
N ASP A 86 5.77 -19.89 8.36
CA ASP A 86 5.07 -19.35 9.53
C ASP A 86 4.15 -18.15 9.24
N ALA A 87 3.09 -18.03 10.03
CA ALA A 87 2.13 -16.94 9.95
C ALA A 87 1.75 -16.48 11.37
N GLY A 88 2.76 -16.11 12.16
CA GLY A 88 2.55 -15.67 13.53
C GLY A 88 1.71 -14.39 13.65
N ALA A 89 1.23 -14.07 14.85
CA ALA A 89 0.42 -12.88 15.10
C ALA A 89 1.09 -11.58 14.59
N GLY A 90 0.31 -10.77 13.88
CA GLY A 90 0.74 -9.48 13.30
C GLY A 90 1.60 -9.60 12.03
N SER A 91 2.03 -10.80 11.63
CA SER A 91 2.95 -10.98 10.50
C SER A 91 2.33 -10.60 9.15
N GLN A 92 1.04 -10.87 8.94
CA GLN A 92 0.31 -10.45 7.75
C GLN A 92 0.36 -8.93 7.56
N GLY A 93 0.18 -8.17 8.65
CA GLY A 93 0.25 -6.71 8.62
C GLY A 93 1.64 -6.22 8.21
N ARG A 94 2.70 -6.87 8.70
CA ARG A 94 4.08 -6.55 8.31
C ARG A 94 4.40 -6.97 6.87
N ALA A 95 3.89 -8.12 6.42
CA ALA A 95 4.01 -8.58 5.05
C ALA A 95 3.34 -7.61 4.05
N SER A 96 2.16 -7.10 4.38
CA SER A 96 1.46 -6.09 3.59
C SER A 96 2.21 -4.75 3.59
N GLN A 97 2.72 -4.29 4.74
CA GLN A 97 3.57 -3.09 4.83
C GLN A 97 4.85 -3.20 4.00
N ALA A 98 5.44 -4.40 3.93
CA ALA A 98 6.60 -4.69 3.10
C ALA A 98 6.27 -4.79 1.59
N GLY A 99 5.00 -4.62 1.20
CA GLY A 99 4.57 -4.70 -0.19
C GLY A 99 4.62 -6.11 -0.77
N LEU A 100 4.58 -7.16 0.07
CA LEU A 100 4.61 -8.53 -0.44
C LEU A 100 3.33 -8.84 -1.24
N PRO A 101 3.40 -9.64 -2.32
CA PRO A 101 2.28 -9.87 -3.22
C PRO A 101 1.32 -10.93 -2.66
N LEU A 102 0.65 -10.62 -1.54
CA LEU A 102 -0.23 -11.52 -0.78
C LEU A 102 -1.37 -12.13 -1.61
N ALA A 103 -1.76 -11.50 -2.72
CA ALA A 103 -2.80 -12.01 -3.61
C ALA A 103 -2.40 -13.26 -4.42
N ARG A 104 -1.09 -13.58 -4.50
CA ARG A 104 -0.57 -14.78 -5.19
C ARG A 104 0.12 -15.78 -4.27
N LEU A 105 -0.11 -15.65 -2.95
CA LEU A 105 0.42 -16.57 -1.95
C LEU A 105 -0.11 -17.99 -2.18
#